data_AF-A0A1S3RWP8-F1
#
_entry.id   AF-A0A1S3RWP8-F1
#
_cell.length_a   1.000
_cell.length_b   1.000
_cell.length_c   1.000
_cell.angle_alpha   90.00
_cell.angle_beta   90.00
_cell.angle_gamma   90.00
#
_symmetry.space_group_name_H-M   'P 1'
#
loop_
_entity.id
_entity.type
_entity.pdbx_description
1 polymer ?
#
loop_
_entity_poly.entity_id
_entity_poly.type
_entity_poly.pdbx_seq_one_letter_code
_entity_poly.pdbx_strand_id
1 'polypeptide(L)'
;MRKAAKGKWEELGEPLEFHDSLFRMKDRAIFYRECMLVSKTEVTHDTWVFRLQLPLGTLMHVPVGKHIYLKALIHDSEVVKPYTPVEETLVPATLDSTQGTAATDIFLMIKVYPDGVLTPHLNNLNIGDHLSVSSPDGPFSLRLLREVTHLYLLAAGTGFTPMARVIRLALQDLGSLRKTKLMFFSRQERDILWHSELDGLAAEDERFQVEYVLSEPFDGSVLLYSMVPGSRWSIFCQSRVMGGQAGRGGLRPPC
;
A
#
# COMPACT_ATOMS: atom_id res chain seq x y z
N MET A 1 21.79 20.86 8.95
CA MET A 1 22.99 20.23 9.55
C MET A 1 23.33 20.93 10.85
N ARG A 2 23.64 20.19 11.91
CA ARG A 2 24.09 20.75 13.19
C ARG A 2 25.58 20.48 13.34
N LYS A 3 26.37 21.50 13.64
CA LYS A 3 27.81 21.32 13.87
C LYS A 3 28.04 20.62 15.20
N ALA A 4 28.94 19.64 15.22
CA ALA A 4 29.35 18.97 16.45
C ALA A 4 30.20 19.89 17.35
N ALA A 5 31.03 20.75 16.75
CA ALA A 5 31.88 21.72 17.44
C ALA A 5 31.51 23.17 17.10
N LYS A 6 31.78 24.09 18.03
CA LYS A 6 31.66 25.53 17.81
C LYS A 6 32.85 26.00 16.95
N GLY A 7 32.57 26.55 15.77
CA GLY A 7 33.59 27.06 14.86
C GLY A 7 33.05 27.39 13.46
N LYS A 8 33.73 28.28 12.73
CA LYS A 8 33.47 28.51 11.32
C LYS A 8 34.09 27.36 10.52
N TRP A 9 33.37 26.87 9.51
CA TRP A 9 33.96 25.95 8.54
C TRP A 9 34.56 26.81 7.44
N GLU A 10 35.82 26.58 7.11
CA GLU A 10 36.48 27.28 6.01
C GLU A 10 36.00 26.72 4.67
N GLU A 11 35.70 25.43 4.63
CA GLU A 11 35.23 24.68 3.46
C GLU A 11 34.11 23.69 3.87
N LEU A 12 33.29 23.24 2.91
CA LEU A 12 32.19 22.31 3.17
C LEU A 12 32.67 20.87 3.38
N GLY A 13 33.82 20.52 2.79
CA GLY A 13 34.41 19.18 2.78
C GLY A 13 34.78 18.73 1.36
N GLU A 14 35.40 17.55 1.26
CA GLU A 14 35.79 16.94 -0.01
C GLU A 14 34.56 16.39 -0.76
N PRO A 15 34.37 16.72 -2.05
CA PRO A 15 33.36 16.09 -2.89
C PRO A 15 33.53 14.57 -2.96
N LEU A 16 32.42 13.84 -2.78
CA LEU A 16 32.38 12.39 -2.95
C LEU A 16 32.09 12.00 -4.40
N GLU A 17 32.16 10.70 -4.69
CA GLU A 17 31.78 10.14 -5.98
C GLU A 17 30.39 10.63 -6.39
N PHE A 18 30.26 11.05 -7.65
CA PHE A 18 29.03 11.61 -8.23
C PHE A 18 28.59 12.98 -7.68
N HIS A 19 29.44 13.69 -6.93
CA HIS A 19 29.17 15.09 -6.59
C HIS A 19 28.99 15.94 -7.85
N ASP A 20 28.01 16.85 -7.81
CA ASP A 20 27.63 17.77 -8.90
C ASP A 20 27.39 17.09 -10.27
N SER A 21 27.00 15.81 -10.26
CA SER A 21 26.78 15.03 -11.47
C SER A 21 25.30 14.93 -11.81
N LEU A 22 24.97 15.06 -13.11
CA LEU A 22 23.61 14.90 -13.63
C LEU A 22 23.48 13.59 -14.41
N PHE A 23 22.62 12.69 -13.90
CA PHE A 23 22.30 11.43 -14.55
C PHE A 23 20.84 11.39 -14.98
N ARG A 24 20.56 10.69 -16.07
CA ARG A 24 19.18 10.27 -16.35
C ARG A 24 18.77 9.28 -15.26
N MET A 25 17.52 9.36 -14.81
CA MET A 25 17.02 8.51 -13.74
C MET A 25 17.21 7.01 -14.01
N LYS A 26 17.06 6.57 -15.27
CA LYS A 26 17.24 5.17 -15.69
C LYS A 26 18.68 4.65 -15.59
N ASP A 27 19.66 5.56 -15.60
CA ASP A 27 21.09 5.21 -15.59
C ASP A 27 21.64 5.25 -14.15
N ARG A 28 20.81 5.61 -13.17
CA ARG A 28 21.18 5.72 -11.76
C ARG A 28 21.03 4.37 -11.06
N ALA A 29 22.09 3.93 -10.38
CA ALA A 29 22.02 2.77 -9.50
C ALA A 29 21.06 3.01 -8.32
N ILE A 30 20.33 1.96 -7.93
CA ILE A 30 19.42 2.02 -6.78
C ILE A 30 20.26 2.03 -5.50
N PHE A 31 20.15 3.13 -4.75
CA PHE A 31 20.82 3.28 -3.45
C PHE A 31 19.97 2.67 -2.33
N TYR A 32 20.60 1.89 -1.46
CA TYR A 32 20.00 1.23 -0.30
C TYR A 32 20.51 1.80 1.02
N ARG A 33 19.71 1.65 2.07
CA ARG A 33 20.00 2.07 3.44
C ARG A 33 19.35 1.10 4.42
N GLU A 34 20.00 0.89 5.57
CA GLU A 34 19.49 0.00 6.60
C GLU A 34 18.46 0.72 7.47
N CYS A 35 17.21 0.26 7.45
CA CYS A 35 16.14 0.78 8.28
C CYS A 35 15.82 -0.19 9.41
N MET A 36 15.60 0.33 10.61
CA MET A 36 15.28 -0.49 11.79
C MET A 36 13.79 -0.85 11.81
N LEU A 37 13.47 -2.12 12.06
CA LEU A 37 12.10 -2.56 12.32
C LEU A 37 11.68 -2.13 13.72
N VAL A 38 10.72 -1.21 13.81
CA VAL A 38 10.23 -0.63 15.07
C VAL A 38 8.98 -1.34 15.59
N SER A 39 8.07 -1.74 14.71
CA SER A 39 6.87 -2.49 15.09
C SER A 39 6.34 -3.34 13.94
N LYS A 40 5.55 -4.36 14.32
CA LYS A 40 4.74 -5.19 13.42
C LYS A 40 3.32 -5.26 13.97
N THR A 41 2.36 -4.77 13.20
CA THR A 41 0.94 -4.78 13.58
C THR A 41 0.17 -5.71 12.66
N GLU A 42 -0.62 -6.62 13.21
CA GLU A 42 -1.46 -7.53 12.43
C GLU A 42 -2.62 -6.77 11.76
N VAL A 43 -2.88 -7.07 10.49
CA VAL A 43 -4.03 -6.56 9.71
C VAL A 43 -5.03 -7.67 9.46
N THR A 44 -4.54 -8.83 9.06
CA THR A 44 -5.31 -10.07 8.90
C THR A 44 -4.45 -11.23 9.41
N HIS A 45 -5.02 -12.43 9.43
CA HIS A 45 -4.33 -13.66 9.82
C HIS A 45 -2.99 -13.94 9.10
N ASP A 46 -2.77 -13.34 7.93
CA ASP A 46 -1.55 -13.52 7.15
C ASP A 46 -0.97 -12.21 6.60
N THR A 47 -1.37 -11.05 7.12
CA THR A 47 -0.88 -9.75 6.65
C THR A 47 -0.55 -8.84 7.82
N TRP A 48 0.61 -8.18 7.76
CA TRP A 48 1.11 -7.27 8.79
C TRP A 48 1.54 -5.93 8.21
N VAL A 49 1.39 -4.86 8.98
CA VAL A 49 2.06 -3.57 8.74
C VAL A 49 3.38 -3.55 9.50
N PHE A 50 4.47 -3.42 8.77
CA PHE A 50 5.82 -3.22 9.29
C PHE A 50 6.11 -1.73 9.35
N ARG A 51 6.52 -1.22 10.52
CA ARG A 51 7.00 0.16 10.69
C ARG A 51 8.52 0.16 10.70
N LEU A 52 9.12 0.76 9.67
CA LEU A 52 10.57 0.85 9.50
C LEU A 52 11.04 2.27 9.76
N GLN A 53 11.97 2.45 10.69
CA GLN A 53 12.59 3.74 10.97
C GLN A 53 13.85 3.92 10.11
N LEU A 54 13.92 5.04 9.41
CA LEU A 54 15.08 5.47 8.63
C LEU A 54 16.26 5.80 9.55
N PRO A 55 17.51 5.62 9.07
CA PRO A 55 18.70 6.07 9.79
C PRO A 55 18.63 7.55 10.16
N LEU A 56 19.17 7.89 11.32
CA LEU A 56 19.30 9.28 11.75
C LEU A 56 19.98 10.14 10.67
N GLY A 57 19.39 11.29 10.36
CA GLY A 57 19.89 12.20 9.32
C GLY A 57 19.44 11.86 7.90
N THR A 58 18.66 10.78 7.72
CA THR A 58 18.00 10.47 6.45
C THR A 58 16.65 11.18 6.37
N LEU A 59 16.41 11.87 5.26
CA LEU A 59 15.09 12.34 4.87
C LEU A 59 14.70 11.65 3.57
N MET A 60 13.66 10.81 3.62
CA MET A 60 13.15 10.12 2.44
C MET A 60 11.64 10.13 2.43
N HIS A 61 11.07 10.79 1.44
CA HIS A 61 9.64 10.73 1.14
C HIS A 61 9.43 9.79 -0.06
N VAL A 62 8.54 8.81 0.08
CA VAL A 62 8.13 7.95 -1.03
C VAL A 62 6.87 8.53 -1.66
N PRO A 63 6.92 9.08 -2.90
CA PRO A 63 5.74 9.65 -3.53
C PRO A 63 4.63 8.62 -3.75
N VAL A 64 3.37 9.07 -3.77
CA VAL A 64 2.21 8.21 -4.05
C VAL A 64 2.37 7.50 -5.40
N GLY A 65 2.11 6.20 -5.42
CA GLY A 65 2.25 5.31 -6.58
C GLY A 65 3.69 4.91 -6.93
N LYS A 66 4.67 5.31 -6.13
CA LYS A 66 6.03 4.75 -6.17
C LYS A 66 6.15 3.62 -5.15
N HIS A 67 7.11 2.72 -5.40
CA HIS A 67 7.47 1.64 -4.49
C HIS A 67 8.92 1.79 -4.03
N ILE A 68 9.31 1.01 -3.03
CA ILE A 68 10.70 0.78 -2.62
C ILE A 68 11.01 -0.71 -2.75
N TYR A 69 12.28 -1.06 -2.83
CA TYR A 69 12.72 -2.44 -2.78
C TYR A 69 13.20 -2.77 -1.37
N LEU A 70 12.74 -3.91 -0.85
CA LEU A 70 13.38 -4.57 0.27
C LEU A 70 14.40 -5.56 -0.26
N LYS A 71 15.55 -5.61 0.39
CA LYS A 71 16.66 -6.46 0.03
C LYS A 71 17.15 -7.21 1.27
N ALA A 72 17.24 -8.52 1.15
CA ALA A 72 17.69 -9.41 2.21
C ALA A 72 18.65 -10.46 1.66
N LEU A 73 19.61 -10.88 2.49
CA LEU A 73 20.51 -11.99 2.18
C LEU A 73 19.93 -13.27 2.83
N ILE A 74 19.48 -14.22 2.01
CA ILE A 74 18.83 -15.45 2.46
C ILE A 74 19.55 -16.63 1.82
N HIS A 75 20.15 -17.51 2.62
CA HIS A 75 20.96 -18.65 2.14
C HIS A 75 22.02 -18.21 1.10
N ASP A 76 22.81 -17.18 1.45
CA ASP A 76 23.85 -16.58 0.59
C ASP A 76 23.35 -16.01 -0.75
N SER A 77 22.04 -15.90 -0.92
CA SER A 77 21.41 -15.33 -2.12
C SER A 77 20.75 -14.00 -1.79
N GLU A 78 21.05 -12.97 -2.57
CA GLU A 78 20.38 -11.68 -2.44
C GLU A 78 18.98 -11.75 -3.06
N VAL A 79 17.97 -11.51 -2.22
CA VAL A 79 16.56 -11.49 -2.63
C VAL A 79 16.06 -10.06 -2.55
N VAL A 80 15.62 -9.53 -3.70
CA VAL A 80 15.11 -8.17 -3.83
C VAL A 80 13.66 -8.22 -4.31
N LYS A 81 12.75 -7.55 -3.60
CA LYS A 81 11.34 -7.43 -3.99
C LYS A 81 10.78 -6.02 -3.77
N PRO A 82 9.93 -5.51 -4.68
CA PRO A 82 9.27 -4.23 -4.50
C PRO A 82 8.11 -4.33 -3.50
N TYR A 83 7.94 -3.29 -2.70
CA TYR A 83 6.81 -3.09 -1.80
C TYR A 83 6.38 -1.63 -1.88
N THR A 84 5.06 -1.42 -1.95
CA THR A 84 4.50 -0.06 -1.98
C THR A 84 4.24 0.38 -0.55
N PRO A 85 4.84 1.49 -0.09
CA PRO A 85 4.52 2.02 1.22
C PRO A 85 3.05 2.37 1.34
N VAL A 86 2.54 2.17 2.55
CA VAL A 86 1.22 2.60 2.98
C VAL A 86 1.37 3.66 4.07
N GLU A 87 0.24 4.12 4.57
CA GLU A 87 0.17 4.96 5.76
C GLU A 87 0.00 4.06 6.99
N GLU A 88 0.17 4.59 8.19
CA GLU A 88 -0.12 3.83 9.41
C GLU A 88 -1.60 3.45 9.50
N THR A 89 -2.48 4.37 9.10
CA THR A 89 -3.93 4.19 9.01
C THR A 89 -4.46 4.80 7.71
N LEU A 90 -5.59 4.26 7.21
CA LEU A 90 -6.24 4.80 6.01
C LEU A 90 -6.90 6.16 6.26
N VAL A 91 -7.56 6.31 7.43
CA VAL A 91 -8.20 7.54 7.88
C VAL A 91 -7.22 8.30 8.76
N PRO A 92 -6.94 9.60 8.50
CA PRO A 92 -6.11 10.40 9.40
C PRO A 92 -6.79 10.54 10.75
N ALA A 93 -6.02 10.47 11.83
CA ALA A 93 -6.51 11.00 13.10
C ALA A 93 -6.90 12.47 12.87
N THR A 94 -8.09 12.85 13.35
CA THR A 94 -8.59 14.23 13.32
C THR A 94 -7.48 15.20 13.74
N LEU A 95 -7.35 16.29 12.99
CA LEU A 95 -6.28 17.30 13.01
C LEU A 95 -5.96 17.89 14.40
N ASP A 96 -5.39 17.10 15.32
CA ASP A 96 -4.92 17.53 16.64
C ASP A 96 -3.68 16.75 17.10
N SER A 97 -2.92 16.18 16.16
CA SER A 97 -1.60 15.61 16.43
C SER A 97 -0.58 16.21 15.49
N THR A 98 -0.20 17.44 15.83
CA THR A 98 1.18 17.92 15.88
C THR A 98 2.22 17.12 15.09
N GLN A 99 2.75 17.77 14.05
CA GLN A 99 4.18 17.80 13.68
C GLN A 99 5.07 16.79 14.44
N GLY A 100 5.47 15.67 13.83
CA GLY A 100 6.53 14.86 14.45
C GLY A 100 6.96 13.54 13.80
N THR A 101 6.07 12.79 13.14
CA THR A 101 6.38 11.39 12.77
C THR A 101 6.53 11.12 11.26
N ALA A 102 6.11 12.05 10.40
CA ALA A 102 5.88 11.76 8.98
C ALA A 102 7.14 11.66 8.08
N ALA A 103 8.33 11.98 8.58
CA ALA A 103 9.55 12.07 7.75
C ALA A 103 10.61 11.00 8.04
N THR A 104 10.44 10.20 9.10
CA THR A 104 11.45 9.24 9.55
C THR A 104 11.04 7.80 9.34
N ASP A 105 9.75 7.50 9.21
CA ASP A 105 9.26 6.14 9.24
C ASP A 105 8.57 5.76 7.92
N ILE A 106 8.64 4.48 7.56
CA ILE A 106 8.03 3.89 6.38
C ILE A 106 7.17 2.72 6.84
N PHE A 107 5.90 2.70 6.40
CA PHE A 107 4.98 1.63 6.69
C PHE A 107 4.82 0.72 5.47
N LEU A 108 5.00 -0.59 5.66
CA LEU A 108 4.83 -1.59 4.60
C LEU A 108 3.79 -2.63 5.02
N MET A 109 2.71 -2.75 4.26
CA MET A 109 1.73 -3.80 4.45
C MET A 109 2.13 -5.03 3.63
N ILE A 110 2.48 -6.12 4.32
CA ILE A 110 3.08 -7.31 3.72
C ILE A 110 2.30 -8.54 4.14
N LYS A 111 1.78 -9.25 3.13
CA LYS A 111 1.20 -10.59 3.28
C LYS A 111 2.31 -11.63 3.34
N VAL A 112 2.28 -12.52 4.32
CA VAL A 112 3.25 -13.60 4.47
C VAL A 112 2.77 -14.82 3.71
N TYR A 113 3.56 -15.19 2.70
CA TYR A 113 3.42 -16.45 2.01
C TYR A 113 4.38 -17.46 2.65
N PRO A 114 3.90 -18.53 3.32
CA PRO A 114 4.76 -19.51 3.97
C PRO A 114 5.75 -20.18 3.02
N ASP A 115 5.32 -20.44 1.78
CA ASP A 115 6.16 -21.03 0.72
C ASP A 115 6.99 -19.97 -0.03
N GLY A 116 6.93 -18.71 0.39
CA GLY A 116 7.69 -17.61 -0.18
C GLY A 116 9.14 -17.60 0.31
N VAL A 117 10.05 -17.00 -0.45
CA VAL A 117 11.45 -16.87 -0.03
C VAL A 117 11.63 -15.69 0.94
N LEU A 118 11.15 -14.51 0.55
CA LEU A 118 11.40 -13.27 1.30
C LEU A 118 10.43 -13.10 2.48
N THR A 119 9.13 -13.35 2.29
CA THR A 119 8.12 -12.98 3.29
C THR A 119 8.22 -13.77 4.60
N PRO A 120 8.58 -15.07 4.64
CA PRO A 120 8.85 -15.74 5.91
C PRO A 120 10.08 -15.18 6.62
N HIS A 121 11.14 -14.83 5.87
CA HIS A 121 12.31 -14.18 6.44
C HIS A 121 11.94 -12.84 7.09
N LEU A 122 11.17 -11.99 6.40
CA LEU A 122 10.64 -10.75 6.97
C LEU A 122 9.77 -11.01 8.20
N ASN A 123 8.96 -12.07 8.18
CA ASN A 123 8.10 -12.39 9.31
C ASN A 123 8.89 -12.83 10.57
N ASN A 124 10.07 -13.42 10.39
CA ASN A 124 10.91 -13.88 11.48
C ASN A 124 11.83 -12.81 12.07
N LEU A 125 11.82 -11.58 11.52
CA LEU A 125 12.57 -10.47 12.07
C LEU A 125 12.02 -10.05 13.43
N ASN A 126 12.93 -9.79 14.35
CA ASN A 126 12.64 -9.22 15.65
C ASN A 126 12.59 -7.69 15.58
N ILE A 127 11.86 -7.10 16.51
CA ILE A 127 11.91 -5.64 16.69
C ILE A 127 13.35 -5.23 17.04
N GLY A 128 13.87 -4.22 16.35
CA GLY A 128 15.27 -3.79 16.42
C GLY A 128 16.17 -4.34 15.30
N ASP A 129 15.73 -5.37 14.57
CA ASP A 129 16.46 -5.87 13.40
C ASP A 129 16.44 -4.83 12.26
N HIS A 130 17.38 -4.95 11.33
CA HIS A 130 17.54 -4.01 10.22
C HIS A 130 17.15 -4.65 8.88
N LEU A 131 16.59 -3.81 8.01
CA LEU A 131 16.19 -4.15 6.65
C LEU A 131 16.77 -3.17 5.65
N SER A 132 17.36 -3.70 4.58
CA SER A 132 17.90 -2.88 3.51
C SER A 132 16.78 -2.35 2.62
N VAL A 133 16.56 -1.04 2.64
CA VAL A 133 15.48 -0.32 1.96
C VAL A 133 16.06 0.55 0.86
N SER A 134 15.51 0.45 -0.35
CA SER A 134 15.95 1.28 -1.48
C SER A 134 15.44 2.72 -1.42
N SER A 135 15.98 3.56 -2.31
CA SER A 135 15.35 4.81 -2.71
C SER A 135 14.07 4.55 -3.53
N PRO A 136 13.10 5.48 -3.59
CA PRO A 136 11.85 5.31 -4.32
C PRO A 136 12.05 5.05 -5.81
N ASP A 137 11.21 4.18 -6.37
CA ASP A 137 11.21 3.82 -7.78
C ASP A 137 9.77 3.62 -8.31
N GLY A 138 9.61 3.52 -9.62
CA GLY A 138 8.34 3.24 -10.29
C GLY A 138 7.94 4.34 -11.27
N PRO A 139 7.13 4.04 -12.30
CA PRO A 139 6.83 4.98 -13.37
C PRO A 139 5.63 5.90 -13.07
N PHE A 140 4.83 5.60 -12.04
CA PHE A 140 3.57 6.30 -11.78
C PHE A 140 3.77 7.81 -11.60
N SER A 141 2.83 8.60 -12.13
CA SER A 141 2.87 10.05 -12.09
C SER A 141 1.51 10.60 -11.66
N LEU A 142 1.52 11.43 -10.62
CA LEU A 142 0.32 12.12 -10.14
C LEU A 142 -0.32 13.04 -11.18
N ARG A 143 0.38 13.39 -12.25
CA ARG A 143 -0.21 14.15 -13.36
C ARG A 143 -1.41 13.44 -13.96
N LEU A 144 -1.42 12.10 -13.96
CA LEU A 144 -2.53 11.28 -14.43
C LEU A 144 -3.82 11.50 -13.62
N LEU A 145 -3.71 12.01 -12.39
CA LEU A 145 -4.85 12.21 -11.48
C LEU A 145 -5.37 13.67 -11.44
N ARG A 146 -4.70 14.63 -12.10
CA ARG A 146 -5.07 16.06 -11.97
C ARG A 146 -6.35 16.42 -12.72
N GLU A 147 -6.56 15.82 -13.88
CA GLU A 147 -7.64 16.19 -14.81
C GLU A 147 -8.79 15.16 -14.82
N VAL A 148 -8.75 14.18 -13.92
CA VAL A 148 -9.81 13.17 -13.79
C VAL A 148 -10.88 13.64 -12.82
N THR A 149 -12.13 13.31 -13.12
CA THR A 149 -13.29 13.57 -12.25
C THR A 149 -13.82 12.30 -11.59
N HIS A 150 -13.53 11.15 -12.19
CA HIS A 150 -13.94 9.82 -11.74
C HIS A 150 -12.72 8.90 -11.74
N LEU A 151 -12.45 8.29 -10.58
CA LEU A 151 -11.35 7.37 -10.38
C LEU A 151 -11.91 5.98 -10.07
N TYR A 152 -11.51 4.98 -10.85
CA TYR A 152 -11.85 3.58 -10.61
C TYR A 152 -10.57 2.82 -10.29
N LEU A 153 -10.57 2.13 -9.16
CA LEU A 153 -9.44 1.39 -8.63
C LEU A 153 -9.81 -0.09 -8.57
N LEU A 154 -8.95 -0.94 -9.12
CA LEU A 154 -9.12 -2.39 -9.11
C LEU A 154 -7.96 -2.98 -8.31
N ALA A 155 -8.25 -3.65 -7.20
CA ALA A 155 -7.24 -4.22 -6.33
C ALA A 155 -7.55 -5.67 -6.00
N ALA A 156 -6.55 -6.54 -6.06
CA ALA A 156 -6.66 -7.92 -5.59
C ALA A 156 -5.60 -8.19 -4.51
N GLY A 157 -6.03 -8.66 -3.33
CA GLY A 157 -5.15 -8.89 -2.18
C GLY A 157 -4.23 -7.70 -1.88
N THR A 158 -2.91 -7.94 -1.77
CA THR A 158 -1.91 -6.89 -1.50
C THR A 158 -1.73 -5.88 -2.65
N GLY A 159 -2.34 -6.10 -3.81
CA GLY A 159 -2.48 -5.08 -4.86
C GLY A 159 -3.25 -3.84 -4.40
N PHE A 160 -3.91 -3.91 -3.25
CA PHE A 160 -4.52 -2.77 -2.55
C PHE A 160 -3.51 -1.71 -2.07
N THR A 161 -2.28 -2.08 -1.74
CA THR A 161 -1.28 -1.15 -1.15
C THR A 161 -1.05 0.16 -1.93
N PRO A 162 -0.84 0.18 -3.26
CA PRO A 162 -0.80 1.42 -4.01
C PRO A 162 -2.14 2.17 -4.00
N MET A 163 -3.27 1.45 -4.01
CA MET A 163 -4.61 2.04 -4.05
C MET A 163 -4.92 2.79 -2.76
N ALA A 164 -4.51 2.29 -1.60
CA ALA A 164 -4.73 2.94 -0.31
C ALA A 164 -4.21 4.39 -0.29
N ARG A 165 -2.97 4.62 -0.75
CA ARG A 165 -2.38 5.97 -0.81
C ARG A 165 -3.02 6.85 -1.90
N VAL A 166 -3.45 6.25 -3.01
CA VAL A 166 -4.19 6.97 -4.06
C VAL A 166 -5.58 7.39 -3.57
N ILE A 167 -6.29 6.54 -2.83
CA ILE A 167 -7.60 6.86 -2.21
C ILE A 167 -7.43 8.03 -1.26
N ARG A 168 -6.44 7.96 -0.35
CA ARG A 168 -6.19 9.03 0.61
C ARG A 168 -5.90 10.36 -0.09
N LEU A 169 -5.02 10.36 -1.09
CA LEU A 169 -4.71 11.53 -1.91
C LEU A 169 -5.96 12.06 -2.63
N ALA A 170 -6.77 11.16 -3.21
CA ALA A 170 -7.97 11.51 -3.95
C ALA A 170 -9.00 12.24 -3.09
N LEU A 171 -9.17 11.81 -1.83
CA LEU A 171 -10.17 12.39 -0.93
C LEU A 171 -9.66 13.65 -0.23
N GLN A 172 -8.36 13.78 0.02
CA GLN A 172 -7.77 14.91 0.76
C GLN A 172 -7.35 16.07 -0.14
N ASP A 173 -6.63 15.77 -1.23
CA ASP A 173 -5.86 16.78 -1.96
C ASP A 173 -6.40 17.05 -3.37
N LEU A 174 -7.21 16.15 -3.92
CA LEU A 174 -7.72 16.24 -5.29
C LEU A 174 -9.20 16.64 -5.34
N GLY A 175 -9.46 17.94 -5.13
CA GLY A 175 -10.82 18.49 -5.18
C GLY A 175 -11.55 18.37 -6.54
N SER A 176 -10.85 18.04 -7.63
CA SER A 176 -11.45 17.76 -8.94
C SER A 176 -12.17 16.40 -9.00
N LEU A 177 -11.80 15.46 -8.13
CA LEU A 177 -12.41 14.13 -8.08
C LEU A 177 -13.77 14.20 -7.38
N ARG A 178 -14.80 13.84 -8.14
CA ARG A 178 -16.19 13.76 -7.68
C ARG A 178 -16.57 12.34 -7.26
N LYS A 179 -15.86 11.33 -7.78
CA LYS A 179 -16.10 9.93 -7.48
C LYS A 179 -14.79 9.15 -7.47
N THR A 180 -14.59 8.35 -6.43
CA THR A 180 -13.51 7.36 -6.30
C THR A 180 -14.13 6.03 -5.93
N LYS A 181 -14.07 5.04 -6.83
CA LYS A 181 -14.64 3.70 -6.60
C LYS A 181 -13.54 2.65 -6.55
N LEU A 182 -13.49 1.87 -5.48
CA LEU A 182 -12.63 0.70 -5.34
C LEU A 182 -13.45 -0.57 -5.58
N MET A 183 -12.99 -1.43 -6.48
CA MET A 183 -13.41 -2.84 -6.52
C MET A 183 -12.27 -3.68 -5.92
N PHE A 184 -12.54 -4.31 -4.79
CA PHE A 184 -11.55 -5.05 -4.02
C PHE A 184 -11.86 -6.55 -4.06
N PHE A 185 -10.98 -7.28 -4.73
CA PHE A 185 -11.04 -8.72 -4.89
C PHE A 185 -10.23 -9.43 -3.79
N SER A 186 -10.89 -10.29 -3.03
CA SER A 186 -10.30 -11.09 -1.95
C SER A 186 -10.80 -12.54 -2.03
N ARG A 187 -10.13 -13.47 -1.34
CA ARG A 187 -10.60 -14.86 -1.31
C ARG A 187 -11.83 -14.97 -0.42
N GLN A 188 -11.67 -14.61 0.85
CA GLN A 188 -12.73 -14.62 1.86
C GLN A 188 -12.82 -13.25 2.53
N GLU A 189 -13.87 -13.03 3.32
CA GLU A 189 -14.06 -11.77 4.04
C GLU A 189 -12.89 -11.46 4.98
N ARG A 190 -12.33 -12.48 5.66
CA ARG A 190 -11.15 -12.33 6.53
C ARG A 190 -9.85 -11.94 5.81
N ASP A 191 -9.84 -11.97 4.47
CA ASP A 191 -8.71 -11.57 3.64
C ASP A 191 -8.78 -10.09 3.22
N ILE A 192 -9.90 -9.40 3.49
CA ILE A 192 -10.05 -7.99 3.13
C ILE A 192 -9.18 -7.13 4.04
N LEU A 193 -8.19 -6.47 3.43
CA LEU A 193 -7.26 -5.59 4.14
C LEU A 193 -7.97 -4.28 4.50
N TRP A 194 -7.89 -3.87 5.78
CA TRP A 194 -8.52 -2.64 6.26
C TRP A 194 -10.03 -2.54 5.95
N HIS A 195 -10.76 -3.64 6.13
CA HIS A 195 -12.19 -3.72 5.83
C HIS A 195 -12.99 -2.63 6.57
N SER A 196 -12.81 -2.53 7.89
CA SER A 196 -13.55 -1.56 8.70
C SER A 196 -13.19 -0.11 8.40
N GLU A 197 -11.94 0.17 8.05
CA GLU A 197 -11.49 1.51 7.68
C GLU A 197 -12.02 1.93 6.30
N LEU A 198 -12.09 1.01 5.34
CA LEU A 198 -12.70 1.26 4.04
C LEU A 198 -14.21 1.53 4.15
N ASP A 199 -14.89 0.75 4.99
CA ASP A 199 -16.29 0.92 5.30
C ASP A 199 -16.57 2.26 6.00
N GLY A 200 -15.78 2.60 7.02
CA GLY A 200 -15.87 3.89 7.70
C GLY A 200 -15.68 5.05 6.74
N LEU A 201 -14.67 4.96 5.86
CA LEU A 201 -14.39 5.97 4.85
C LEU A 201 -15.53 6.12 3.84
N ALA A 202 -16.15 5.02 3.42
CA ALA A 202 -17.29 5.05 2.49
C ALA A 202 -18.58 5.58 3.15
N ALA A 203 -18.71 5.42 4.47
CA ALA A 203 -19.81 6.01 5.22
C ALA A 203 -19.61 7.52 5.47
N GLU A 204 -18.37 7.98 5.60
CA GLU A 204 -18.03 9.38 5.91
C GLU A 204 -17.93 10.28 4.66
N ASP A 205 -17.42 9.78 3.53
CA ASP A 205 -17.22 10.57 2.30
C ASP A 205 -18.06 10.00 1.14
N GLU A 206 -19.12 10.72 0.75
CA GLU A 206 -20.02 10.32 -0.33
C GLU A 206 -19.32 10.16 -1.69
N ARG A 207 -18.13 10.73 -1.88
CA ARG A 207 -17.34 10.58 -3.10
C ARG A 207 -16.66 9.21 -3.16
N PHE A 208 -16.47 8.53 -2.04
CA PHE A 208 -15.82 7.23 -1.97
C PHE A 208 -16.84 6.09 -2.01
N GLN A 209 -16.58 5.07 -2.83
CA GLN A 209 -17.38 3.86 -2.91
C GLN A 209 -16.46 2.65 -2.91
N VAL A 210 -16.86 1.59 -2.21
CA VAL A 210 -16.13 0.33 -2.20
C VAL A 210 -17.08 -0.84 -2.48
N GLU A 211 -16.63 -1.76 -3.32
CA GLU A 211 -17.28 -3.02 -3.63
C GLU A 211 -16.30 -4.16 -3.38
N TYR A 212 -16.73 -5.14 -2.59
CA TYR A 212 -15.94 -6.31 -2.27
C TYR A 212 -16.39 -7.49 -3.13
N VAL A 213 -15.43 -8.19 -3.73
CA VAL A 213 -15.66 -9.37 -4.57
C VAL A 213 -14.91 -10.55 -3.95
N LEU A 214 -15.64 -11.58 -3.53
CA LEU A 214 -15.07 -12.76 -2.88
C LEU A 214 -15.05 -13.97 -3.81
N SER A 215 -13.89 -14.60 -3.97
CA SER A 215 -13.78 -15.82 -4.80
C SER A 215 -14.17 -17.11 -4.07
N GLU A 216 -14.09 -17.12 -2.74
CA GLU A 216 -14.37 -18.28 -1.87
C GLU A 216 -15.07 -17.85 -0.57
N PRO A 217 -16.27 -17.26 -0.60
CA PRO A 217 -16.91 -16.87 0.64
C PRO A 217 -17.49 -18.09 1.37
N PHE A 218 -17.79 -17.91 2.65
CA PHE A 218 -18.12 -18.96 3.59
C PHE A 218 -19.33 -19.82 3.17
N ASP A 219 -20.23 -19.30 2.33
CA ASP A 219 -21.42 -20.00 1.83
C ASP A 219 -21.26 -20.63 0.43
N GLY A 220 -20.08 -20.53 -0.19
CA GLY A 220 -19.78 -21.12 -1.50
C GLY A 220 -20.39 -20.43 -2.71
N SER A 221 -21.03 -19.25 -2.58
CA SER A 221 -21.53 -18.45 -3.70
C SER A 221 -20.58 -17.31 -4.03
N VAL A 222 -20.37 -16.86 -5.28
CA VAL A 222 -19.59 -15.60 -5.46
C VAL A 222 -20.44 -14.46 -4.92
N LEU A 223 -19.96 -13.80 -3.87
CA LEU A 223 -20.69 -12.71 -3.23
C LEU A 223 -20.06 -11.37 -3.59
N LEU A 224 -20.88 -10.49 -4.16
CA LEU A 224 -20.58 -9.08 -4.35
C LEU A 224 -21.41 -8.29 -3.34
N TYR A 225 -20.73 -7.54 -2.49
CA TYR A 225 -21.34 -6.63 -1.53
C TYR A 225 -20.84 -5.21 -1.76
N SER A 226 -21.76 -4.25 -1.71
CA SER A 226 -21.47 -2.83 -1.88
C SER A 226 -21.91 -2.06 -0.64
N MET A 227 -21.08 -1.14 -0.17
CA MET A 227 -21.54 -0.08 0.74
C MET A 227 -21.99 1.12 -0.10
N VAL A 228 -23.27 1.46 -0.01
CA VAL A 228 -23.84 2.69 -0.57
C VAL A 228 -24.20 3.60 0.62
N PRO A 229 -23.72 4.85 0.68
CA PRO A 229 -24.04 5.77 1.77
C PRO A 229 -25.56 5.81 2.04
N GLY A 230 -25.97 5.57 3.28
CA GLY A 230 -27.38 5.56 3.70
C GLY A 230 -28.17 4.26 3.49
N SER A 231 -27.55 3.16 3.03
CA SER A 231 -28.22 1.88 2.78
C SER A 231 -27.68 0.74 3.66
N ARG A 232 -28.55 -0.15 4.14
CA ARG A 232 -28.16 -1.42 4.78
C ARG A 232 -27.49 -2.33 3.74
N TRP A 233 -26.47 -3.09 4.14
CA TRP A 233 -25.74 -4.06 3.32
C TRP A 233 -26.63 -4.76 2.29
N SER A 234 -26.40 -4.50 1.01
CA SER A 234 -27.19 -5.09 -0.08
C SER A 234 -26.31 -6.07 -0.84
N ILE A 235 -26.73 -7.34 -0.87
CA ILE A 235 -26.06 -8.42 -1.60
C ILE A 235 -26.49 -8.28 -3.05
N PHE A 236 -25.54 -8.02 -3.95
CA PHE A 236 -25.85 -7.86 -5.37
C PHE A 236 -25.18 -8.99 -6.13
N CYS A 237 -25.96 -10.03 -6.45
CA CYS A 237 -25.58 -11.22 -7.23
C CYS A 237 -25.18 -12.45 -6.38
N GLN A 238 -26.07 -13.44 -6.37
CA GLN A 238 -25.83 -14.80 -5.91
C GLN A 238 -25.75 -15.69 -7.15
N SER A 239 -24.65 -15.62 -7.91
CA SER A 239 -24.46 -16.56 -9.03
C SER A 239 -23.93 -17.88 -8.46
N ARG A 240 -24.81 -18.87 -8.38
CA ARG A 240 -24.44 -20.24 -8.00
C ARG A 240 -23.61 -20.81 -9.15
N VAL A 241 -22.30 -21.01 -8.94
CA VAL A 241 -21.47 -21.79 -9.86
C VAL A 241 -21.90 -23.25 -9.71
N MET A 242 -22.91 -23.65 -10.48
CA MET A 242 -23.32 -25.05 -10.59
C MET A 242 -22.23 -25.78 -11.38
N GLY A 243 -21.47 -26.63 -10.69
CA GLY A 243 -20.58 -27.60 -11.31
C GLY A 243 -21.32 -28.38 -12.39
N GLY A 244 -20.71 -28.47 -13.56
CA GLY A 244 -21.34 -28.98 -14.77
C GLY A 244 -21.87 -30.40 -14.64
N GLN A 245 -23.16 -30.56 -14.92
CA GLN A 245 -23.66 -31.74 -15.63
C GLN A 245 -24.44 -31.26 -16.85
N ALA A 246 -24.08 -31.81 -18.01
CA ALA A 246 -24.71 -31.53 -19.28
C ALA A 246 -26.21 -31.89 -19.24
N GLY A 247 -27.06 -30.89 -19.50
CA GLY A 247 -28.50 -31.08 -19.65
C GLY A 247 -29.05 -29.97 -20.55
N ARG A 248 -29.51 -30.36 -21.74
CA ARG A 248 -30.18 -29.49 -22.71
C ARG A 248 -31.46 -28.90 -22.12
N GLY A 249 -31.71 -27.60 -22.33
CA GLY A 249 -33.01 -26.99 -22.08
C GLY A 249 -32.89 -25.49 -21.82
N GLY A 250 -33.32 -24.66 -22.77
CA GLY A 250 -33.11 -23.22 -22.74
C GLY A 250 -34.02 -22.46 -21.77
N LEU A 251 -33.65 -21.19 -21.55
CA LEU A 251 -34.49 -19.99 -21.50
C LEU A 251 -33.60 -18.80 -21.07
N ARG A 252 -33.58 -17.72 -21.87
CA ARG A 252 -32.98 -16.42 -21.49
C ARG A 252 -33.92 -15.69 -20.52
N PRO A 253 -33.42 -14.89 -19.57
CA PRO A 253 -34.22 -13.82 -18.98
C PRO A 253 -33.91 -12.46 -19.65
N PRO A 254 -34.86 -11.51 -19.64
CA PRO A 254 -34.66 -10.15 -20.12
C PRO A 254 -34.01 -9.27 -19.04
N CYS A 255 -33.34 -8.21 -19.53
CA CYS A 255 -32.84 -6.98 -18.91
C CYS A 255 -32.63 -6.93 -17.39
#